data_AF-A0A7Y5CB59-F1
#
_entry.id   AF-A0A7Y5CB59-F1
#
_cell.length_a   1.000
_cell.length_b   1.000
_cell.length_c   1.000
_cell.angle_alpha   90.00
_cell.angle_beta   90.00
_cell.angle_gamma   90.00
#
_symmetry.space_group_name_H-M   'P 1'
#
loop_
_entity.id
_entity.type
_entity.pdbx_description
1 polymer ?
#
loop_
_entity_poly.entity_id
_entity_poly.type
_entity_poly.pdbx_seq_one_letter_code
_entity_poly.pdbx_strand_id
1 'polypeptide(L)'
;MKRTSYTFSAFACAITLYSLFAHANPPVETSPPPADPDSVARWQAMRFGMFIHWGPVSLKGTEIGWSRGKEVPREEYDGLYEEFNPTEFNAAEWARIAKGAGMKYVIITSKHHDGFCIWDSQFTGYDIMSTPFKRDVLEELSLACRNAGLAFGTYHSILDRYQPDYNTIDAQGGPGYALPAGRDPNMDRYVEYMRDQLREIVTKYGPLHTMWFDGEWEKPWTVERGWDLLRYCRELDPKMLVNNRVGKGREGMEGVTKSGFAPGDYDTPEQQVGAFNSERPWETCMTICSQWAWKPDDKLKSLKECIDILVQTAGGDGNLLLNVGPMPDGRIEPRQVDRLMEIGAWLKANGESIYGTRGGPFRPDKWGCSTHKENTIYVHVLDWPEKELQLPKLDATIQSAALVDGSLVQFEQDANGIRCVVPNDRRNPLDTIIVLKLSAE
;
A
#
# COMPACT_ATOMS: atom_id res chain seq x y z
N MET A 1 49.45 61.35 9.50
CA MET A 1 49.83 61.74 8.12
C MET A 1 50.80 60.70 7.59
N LYS A 2 50.60 60.25 6.34
CA LYS A 2 51.33 59.18 5.59
C LYS A 2 50.82 57.76 5.89
N ARG A 3 50.69 56.85 4.93
CA ARG A 3 50.43 56.88 3.48
C ARG A 3 50.12 55.41 3.13
N THR A 4 49.19 55.20 2.22
CA THR A 4 48.74 53.93 1.65
C THR A 4 49.88 53.14 1.00
N SER A 5 49.83 51.80 1.07
CA SER A 5 50.48 50.89 0.10
C SER A 5 49.74 49.55 0.13
N TYR A 6 48.96 49.26 -0.91
CA TYR A 6 48.36 47.96 -1.18
C TYR A 6 49.34 47.13 -2.01
N THR A 7 49.65 45.92 -1.58
CA THR A 7 50.30 44.89 -2.40
C THR A 7 49.25 43.85 -2.78
N PHE A 8 48.98 43.76 -4.09
CA PHE A 8 48.22 42.68 -4.71
C PHE A 8 49.03 41.38 -4.60
N SER A 9 48.41 40.32 -4.09
CA SER A 9 48.90 38.95 -4.26
C SER A 9 47.77 38.13 -4.89
N ALA A 10 47.96 37.79 -6.16
CA ALA A 10 47.14 36.84 -6.89
C ALA A 10 47.66 35.43 -6.58
N PHE A 11 46.83 34.56 -6.03
CA PHE A 11 47.09 33.13 -6.01
C PHE A 11 45.82 32.35 -6.38
N ALA A 12 46.05 31.37 -7.25
CA ALA A 12 45.10 30.66 -8.09
C ALA A 12 44.00 29.91 -7.32
N CYS A 13 42.76 30.07 -7.78
CA CYS A 13 41.68 29.12 -7.48
C CYS A 13 41.92 27.83 -8.29
N ALA A 14 42.22 26.74 -7.59
CA ALA A 14 42.13 25.41 -8.14
C ALA A 14 40.65 25.06 -8.37
N ILE A 15 40.25 24.96 -9.64
CA ILE A 15 38.95 24.41 -10.03
C ILE A 15 39.06 22.89 -9.90
N THR A 16 38.56 22.35 -8.79
CA THR A 16 38.36 20.90 -8.63
C THR A 16 37.14 20.51 -9.45
N LEU A 17 37.36 19.87 -10.61
CA LEU A 17 36.32 19.21 -11.40
C LEU A 17 35.71 18.09 -10.56
N TYR A 18 34.57 18.36 -9.93
CA TYR A 18 33.68 17.30 -9.43
C TYR A 18 33.13 16.57 -10.65
N SER A 19 33.63 15.36 -10.88
CA SER A 19 33.02 14.42 -11.81
C SER A 19 31.66 14.04 -11.24
N LEU A 20 30.59 14.57 -11.85
CA LEU A 20 29.24 14.07 -11.69
C LEU A 20 29.22 12.61 -12.17
N PHE A 21 29.28 11.66 -11.24
CA PHE A 21 28.82 10.31 -11.50
C PHE A 21 27.30 10.37 -11.67
N ALA A 22 26.86 10.62 -12.91
CA ALA A 22 25.54 10.21 -13.33
C ALA A 22 25.46 8.70 -13.13
N HIS A 23 24.63 8.25 -12.19
CA HIS A 23 24.30 6.83 -12.06
C HIS A 23 23.49 6.48 -13.30
N ALA A 24 24.18 5.99 -14.34
CA ALA A 24 23.55 5.55 -15.56
C ALA A 24 22.69 4.32 -15.24
N ASN A 25 21.47 4.29 -15.77
CA ASN A 25 20.62 3.10 -15.72
C ASN A 25 21.43 1.91 -16.27
N PRO A 26 21.33 0.73 -15.64
CA PRO A 26 22.00 -0.44 -16.16
C PRO A 26 21.45 -0.75 -17.57
N PRO A 27 22.28 -1.34 -18.45
CA PRO A 27 21.89 -1.61 -19.84
C PRO A 27 20.57 -2.40 -19.91
N VAL A 28 19.77 -2.18 -20.96
CA VAL A 28 18.45 -2.81 -21.18
C VAL A 28 18.47 -4.35 -21.06
N GLU A 29 19.61 -5.00 -21.27
CA GLU A 29 19.80 -6.46 -21.09
C GLU A 29 19.76 -6.95 -19.63
N THR A 30 19.85 -6.07 -18.63
CA THR A 30 19.83 -6.46 -17.19
C THR A 30 18.56 -6.03 -16.46
N SER A 31 17.64 -5.33 -17.11
CA SER A 31 16.34 -4.95 -16.52
C SER A 31 15.41 -6.17 -16.45
N PRO A 32 14.69 -6.39 -15.33
CA PRO A 32 13.72 -7.46 -15.21
C PRO A 32 12.58 -7.27 -16.22
N PRO A 33 11.91 -8.37 -16.63
CA PRO A 33 10.74 -8.28 -17.47
C PRO A 33 9.68 -7.35 -16.87
N PRO A 34 8.98 -6.54 -17.69
CA PRO A 34 7.86 -5.73 -17.21
C PRO A 34 6.78 -6.63 -16.61
N ALA A 35 5.94 -6.08 -15.73
CA ALA A 35 4.76 -6.80 -15.24
C ALA A 35 3.84 -7.20 -16.40
N ASP A 36 3.16 -8.34 -16.21
CA ASP A 36 2.08 -8.80 -17.08
C ASP A 36 0.98 -7.73 -17.19
N PRO A 37 0.72 -7.17 -18.38
CA PRO A 37 -0.25 -6.08 -18.54
C PRO A 37 -1.66 -6.44 -18.09
N ASP A 38 -2.08 -7.70 -18.28
CA ASP A 38 -3.39 -8.16 -17.85
C ASP A 38 -3.49 -8.22 -16.32
N SER A 39 -2.40 -8.56 -15.62
CA SER A 39 -2.33 -8.53 -14.16
C SER A 39 -2.44 -7.12 -13.61
N VAL A 40 -1.75 -6.16 -14.24
CA VAL A 40 -1.88 -4.73 -13.90
C VAL A 40 -3.30 -4.24 -14.14
N ALA A 41 -3.90 -4.53 -15.29
CA ALA A 41 -5.25 -4.10 -15.63
C ALA A 41 -6.31 -4.69 -14.68
N ARG A 42 -6.20 -5.98 -14.34
CA ARG A 42 -7.07 -6.63 -13.34
C ARG A 42 -6.94 -5.96 -11.98
N TRP A 43 -5.71 -5.68 -11.55
CA TRP A 43 -5.46 -5.02 -10.28
C TRP A 43 -6.04 -3.60 -10.23
N GLN A 44 -5.81 -2.77 -11.27
CA GLN A 44 -6.39 -1.43 -11.34
C GLN A 44 -7.93 -1.46 -11.30
N ALA A 45 -8.56 -2.47 -11.92
CA ALA A 45 -10.01 -2.62 -11.88
C ALA A 45 -10.56 -3.00 -10.49
N MET A 46 -9.72 -3.59 -9.62
CA MET A 46 -10.12 -4.02 -8.27
C MET A 46 -10.34 -2.87 -7.30
N ARG A 47 -9.56 -1.78 -7.41
CA ARG A 47 -9.61 -0.52 -6.64
C ARG A 47 -9.47 -0.58 -5.12
N PHE A 48 -9.91 -1.65 -4.45
CA PHE A 48 -10.00 -1.68 -3.00
C PHE A 48 -9.59 -3.05 -2.42
N GLY A 49 -8.62 -3.04 -1.53
CA GLY A 49 -8.07 -4.22 -0.85
C GLY A 49 -7.92 -4.05 0.65
N MET A 50 -7.79 -5.17 1.36
CA MET A 50 -7.50 -5.24 2.79
C MET A 50 -6.01 -5.39 3.03
N PHE A 51 -5.44 -4.54 3.88
CA PHE A 51 -4.13 -4.81 4.49
C PHE A 51 -4.34 -5.42 5.88
N ILE A 52 -3.46 -6.33 6.29
CA ILE A 52 -3.46 -6.92 7.62
C ILE A 52 -2.05 -6.88 8.19
N HIS A 53 -1.88 -6.16 9.30
CA HIS A 53 -0.66 -6.18 10.11
C HIS A 53 -0.93 -6.91 11.41
N TRP A 54 -0.32 -8.09 11.58
CA TRP A 54 -0.59 -8.96 12.71
C TRP A 54 0.61 -9.81 13.09
N GLY A 55 0.72 -10.09 14.39
CA GLY A 55 1.78 -10.89 14.97
C GLY A 55 1.74 -10.84 16.51
N PRO A 56 2.72 -11.46 17.18
CA PRO A 56 2.79 -11.55 18.65
C PRO A 56 2.74 -10.19 19.37
N VAL A 57 3.24 -9.14 18.74
CA VAL A 57 3.18 -7.75 19.25
C VAL A 57 1.77 -7.28 19.61
N SER A 58 0.74 -7.86 19.00
CA SER A 58 -0.66 -7.57 19.36
C SER A 58 -0.89 -7.74 20.86
N LEU A 59 -0.22 -8.69 21.54
CA LEU A 59 -0.28 -8.90 23.01
C LEU A 59 0.07 -7.64 23.81
N LYS A 60 0.83 -6.71 23.22
CA LYS A 60 1.23 -5.44 23.84
C LYS A 60 0.41 -4.23 23.36
N GLY A 61 -0.33 -4.37 22.26
CA GLY A 61 -1.12 -3.26 21.71
C GLY A 61 -0.27 -2.10 21.17
N THR A 62 0.95 -2.40 20.70
CA THR A 62 1.95 -1.43 20.20
C THR A 62 2.30 -1.68 18.74
N GLU A 63 3.00 -0.74 18.10
CA GLU A 63 3.28 -0.82 16.66
C GLU A 63 4.18 -2.01 16.27
N ILE A 64 3.84 -2.70 15.19
CA ILE A 64 4.52 -3.91 14.73
C ILE A 64 5.93 -3.60 14.23
N GLY A 65 6.90 -4.39 14.66
CA GLY A 65 8.34 -4.18 14.46
C GLY A 65 8.94 -2.93 15.10
N TRP A 66 8.23 -1.80 15.15
CA TRP A 66 8.75 -0.49 15.54
C TRP A 66 8.79 -0.26 17.05
N SER A 67 7.92 -0.92 17.81
CA SER A 67 7.93 -0.82 19.27
C SER A 67 9.05 -1.65 19.93
N ARG A 68 9.63 -2.62 19.21
CA ARG A 68 10.76 -3.44 19.66
C ARG A 68 11.96 -2.59 20.09
N GLY A 69 12.36 -2.72 21.35
CA GLY A 69 13.49 -1.99 21.94
C GLY A 69 13.21 -0.51 22.22
N LYS A 70 12.01 0.00 21.90
CA LYS A 70 11.59 1.40 22.13
C LYS A 70 10.52 1.49 23.21
N GLU A 71 9.39 0.83 22.99
CA GLU A 71 8.25 0.81 23.91
C GLU A 71 8.16 -0.53 24.65
N VAL A 72 8.54 -1.62 23.96
CA VAL A 72 8.64 -2.96 24.54
C VAL A 72 10.12 -3.35 24.59
N PRO A 73 10.66 -3.74 25.77
CA PRO A 73 12.02 -4.25 25.88
C PRO A 73 12.28 -5.37 24.87
N ARG A 74 13.47 -5.39 24.26
CA ARG A 74 13.77 -6.31 23.15
C ARG A 74 13.59 -7.78 23.53
N GLU A 75 14.15 -8.19 24.66
CA GLU A 75 14.05 -9.57 25.14
C GLU A 75 12.59 -9.98 25.39
N GLU A 76 11.77 -9.05 25.89
CA GLU A 76 10.33 -9.26 26.05
C GLU A 76 9.63 -9.36 24.69
N TYR A 77 9.95 -8.48 23.73
CA TYR A 77 9.37 -8.47 22.39
C TYR A 77 9.65 -9.77 21.63
N ASP A 78 10.92 -10.20 21.64
CA ASP A 78 11.38 -11.40 20.96
C ASP A 78 10.85 -12.68 21.64
N GLY A 79 10.35 -12.59 22.88
CA GLY A 79 9.71 -13.68 23.61
C GLY A 79 8.18 -13.75 23.47
N LEU A 80 7.51 -12.73 22.90
CA LEU A 80 6.04 -12.66 22.84
C LEU A 80 5.39 -13.87 22.14
N TYR A 81 6.09 -14.47 21.18
CA TYR A 81 5.60 -15.61 20.44
C TYR A 81 5.34 -16.84 21.34
N GLU A 82 6.04 -16.95 22.49
CA GLU A 82 5.87 -18.07 23.43
C GLU A 82 4.50 -18.05 24.13
N GLU A 83 3.88 -16.87 24.23
CA GLU A 83 2.55 -16.67 24.82
C GLU A 83 1.45 -16.50 23.76
N PHE A 84 1.82 -16.34 22.48
CA PHE A 84 0.90 -15.99 21.42
C PHE A 84 0.01 -17.18 21.01
N ASN A 85 -1.26 -17.14 21.41
CA ASN A 85 -2.23 -18.19 21.14
C ASN A 85 -3.60 -17.63 20.70
N PRO A 86 -3.75 -17.22 19.42
CA PRO A 86 -4.98 -16.65 18.89
C PRO A 86 -6.09 -17.70 18.68
N THR A 87 -6.68 -18.15 19.79
CA THR A 87 -7.71 -19.21 19.81
C THR A 87 -8.96 -18.91 18.99
N GLU A 88 -9.24 -17.64 18.71
CA GLU A 88 -10.40 -17.18 17.93
C GLU A 88 -10.02 -16.87 16.46
N PHE A 89 -8.78 -17.14 16.03
CA PHE A 89 -8.38 -16.96 14.64
C PHE A 89 -9.19 -17.87 13.70
N ASN A 90 -9.80 -17.23 12.71
CA ASN A 90 -10.55 -17.88 11.65
C ASN A 90 -10.32 -17.16 10.31
N ALA A 91 -9.54 -17.78 9.44
CA ALA A 91 -9.24 -17.26 8.10
C ALA A 91 -10.50 -17.04 7.24
N ALA A 92 -11.51 -17.92 7.35
CA ALA A 92 -12.76 -17.78 6.61
C ALA A 92 -13.55 -16.56 7.08
N GLU A 93 -13.49 -16.23 8.36
CA GLU A 93 -14.11 -15.02 8.91
C GLU A 93 -13.41 -13.75 8.39
N TRP A 94 -12.08 -13.73 8.36
CA TRP A 94 -11.33 -12.59 7.78
C TRP A 94 -11.67 -12.39 6.30
N ALA A 95 -11.69 -13.47 5.51
CA ALA A 95 -12.09 -13.42 4.11
C ALA A 95 -13.56 -12.97 3.94
N ARG A 96 -14.47 -13.41 4.83
CA ARG A 96 -15.87 -12.97 4.84
C ARG A 96 -15.98 -11.47 5.11
N ILE A 97 -15.22 -10.95 6.07
CA ILE A 97 -15.17 -9.53 6.40
C ILE A 97 -14.66 -8.72 5.20
N ALA A 98 -13.53 -9.11 4.60
CA ALA A 98 -12.99 -8.44 3.41
C ALA A 98 -14.00 -8.40 2.26
N LYS A 99 -14.62 -9.54 1.95
CA LYS A 99 -15.66 -9.63 0.91
C LYS A 99 -16.90 -8.79 1.24
N GLY A 100 -17.35 -8.82 2.49
CA GLY A 100 -18.49 -8.05 2.97
C GLY A 100 -18.25 -6.53 2.89
N ALA A 101 -17.00 -6.10 3.06
CA ALA A 101 -16.56 -4.71 2.88
C ALA A 101 -16.47 -4.28 1.41
N GLY A 102 -16.66 -5.19 0.46
CA GLY A 102 -16.53 -4.95 -0.98
C GLY A 102 -15.11 -5.09 -1.53
N MET A 103 -14.11 -5.31 -0.68
CA MET A 103 -12.71 -5.48 -1.10
C MET A 103 -12.54 -6.67 -2.06
N LYS A 104 -11.55 -6.59 -2.94
CA LYS A 104 -11.29 -7.60 -3.98
C LYS A 104 -10.03 -8.42 -3.73
N TYR A 105 -9.15 -7.95 -2.84
CA TYR A 105 -7.91 -8.62 -2.50
C TYR A 105 -7.53 -8.38 -1.04
N VAL A 106 -6.70 -9.28 -0.50
CA VAL A 106 -6.15 -9.24 0.86
C VAL A 106 -4.64 -9.38 0.78
N ILE A 107 -3.93 -8.51 1.50
CA ILE A 107 -2.48 -8.55 1.69
C ILE A 107 -2.20 -8.63 3.20
N ILE A 108 -1.47 -9.65 3.62
CA ILE A 108 -1.10 -9.86 5.03
C ILE A 108 0.42 -9.81 5.21
N THR A 109 0.89 -9.25 6.33
CA THR A 109 2.29 -9.33 6.75
C THR A 109 2.73 -10.79 6.95
N SER A 110 3.35 -11.40 5.93
CA SER A 110 4.01 -12.71 6.08
C SER A 110 5.12 -12.64 7.13
N LYS A 111 5.95 -11.59 7.01
CA LYS A 111 7.01 -11.22 7.94
C LYS A 111 7.12 -9.70 8.00
N HIS A 112 7.10 -9.12 9.20
CA HIS A 112 7.36 -7.69 9.41
C HIS A 112 8.84 -7.45 9.76
N HIS A 113 9.22 -6.20 10.04
CA HIS A 113 10.59 -5.82 10.40
C HIS A 113 11.18 -6.56 11.61
N ASP A 114 10.33 -7.08 12.49
CA ASP A 114 10.76 -7.89 13.64
C ASP A 114 11.24 -9.29 13.25
N GLY A 115 11.04 -9.73 12.00
CA GLY A 115 11.48 -11.03 11.52
C GLY A 115 10.56 -12.21 11.84
N PHE A 116 9.45 -12.01 12.57
CA PHE A 116 8.54 -13.09 12.93
C PHE A 116 7.73 -13.55 11.71
N CYS A 117 7.77 -14.84 11.41
CA CYS A 117 7.08 -15.43 10.26
C CYS A 117 5.70 -15.98 10.66
N ILE A 118 4.61 -15.54 10.03
CA ILE A 118 3.26 -16.05 10.34
C ILE A 118 2.90 -17.37 9.63
N TRP A 119 3.88 -18.06 9.03
CA TRP A 119 3.72 -19.35 8.33
C TRP A 119 4.75 -20.36 8.83
N ASP A 120 4.58 -21.64 8.46
CA ASP A 120 5.54 -22.71 8.77
C ASP A 120 6.78 -22.60 7.88
N SER A 121 7.82 -21.90 8.36
CA SER A 121 9.03 -21.64 7.58
C SER A 121 10.13 -22.64 7.87
N GLN A 122 10.68 -23.25 6.83
CA GLN A 122 11.81 -24.18 6.98
C GLN A 122 13.15 -23.50 7.31
N PHE A 123 13.20 -22.16 7.26
CA PHE A 123 14.45 -21.40 7.33
C PHE A 123 14.69 -20.70 8.67
N THR A 124 13.69 -20.67 9.56
CA THR A 124 13.81 -20.03 10.88
C THR A 124 12.94 -20.75 11.89
N GLY A 125 13.37 -20.77 13.17
CA GLY A 125 12.49 -21.20 14.27
C GLY A 125 11.66 -20.05 14.84
N TYR A 126 11.84 -18.81 14.36
CA TYR A 126 11.09 -17.64 14.82
C TYR A 126 9.85 -17.44 13.96
N ASP A 127 8.91 -18.37 14.12
CA ASP A 127 7.69 -18.45 13.31
C ASP A 127 6.46 -18.89 14.13
N ILE A 128 5.31 -18.92 13.45
CA ILE A 128 4.02 -19.28 14.07
C ILE A 128 3.97 -20.70 14.62
N MET A 129 4.81 -21.61 14.11
CA MET A 129 4.83 -23.01 14.54
C MET A 129 5.57 -23.21 15.87
N SER A 130 6.42 -22.25 16.24
CA SER A 130 7.05 -22.17 17.56
C SER A 130 6.16 -21.58 18.66
N THR A 131 4.96 -21.12 18.33
CA THR A 131 3.98 -20.61 19.31
C THR A 131 3.10 -21.73 19.88
N PRO A 132 2.30 -21.49 20.92
CA PRO A 132 1.24 -22.41 21.32
C PRO A 132 0.16 -22.66 20.24
N PHE A 133 0.03 -21.77 19.26
CA PHE A 133 -1.02 -21.80 18.23
C PHE A 133 -0.82 -22.87 17.16
N LYS A 134 0.40 -23.01 16.65
CA LYS A 134 0.84 -24.08 15.72
C LYS A 134 -0.03 -24.31 14.48
N ARG A 135 -0.56 -23.23 13.91
CA ARG A 135 -1.35 -23.23 12.67
C ARG A 135 -0.73 -22.28 11.66
N ASP A 136 -0.60 -22.73 10.42
CA ASP A 136 -0.07 -21.94 9.31
C ASP A 136 -1.12 -20.92 8.84
N VAL A 137 -0.90 -19.64 9.17
CA VAL A 137 -1.84 -18.56 8.87
C VAL A 137 -1.90 -18.26 7.37
N LEU A 138 -0.79 -18.37 6.65
CA LEU A 138 -0.76 -18.12 5.20
C LEU A 138 -1.47 -19.23 4.44
N GLU A 139 -1.33 -20.49 4.86
CA GLU A 139 -2.08 -21.60 4.27
C GLU A 139 -3.60 -21.39 4.43
N GLU A 140 -4.05 -21.17 5.66
CA GLU A 140 -5.47 -21.00 5.96
C GLU A 140 -6.07 -19.78 5.26
N LEU A 141 -5.38 -18.63 5.28
CA LEU A 141 -5.87 -17.39 4.69
C LEU A 141 -5.85 -17.41 3.16
N SER A 142 -4.80 -17.97 2.54
CA SER A 142 -4.76 -18.11 1.08
C SER A 142 -5.91 -18.99 0.56
N LEU A 143 -6.22 -20.08 1.26
CA LEU A 143 -7.35 -20.95 0.94
C LEU A 143 -8.70 -20.24 1.15
N ALA A 144 -8.86 -19.55 2.28
CA ALA A 144 -10.07 -18.79 2.57
C ALA A 144 -10.35 -17.69 1.52
N CYS A 145 -9.31 -16.94 1.12
CA CYS A 145 -9.42 -15.93 0.06
C CYS A 145 -9.83 -16.56 -1.27
N ARG A 146 -9.19 -17.67 -1.68
CA ARG A 146 -9.57 -18.41 -2.91
C ARG A 146 -11.03 -18.84 -2.89
N ASN A 147 -11.48 -19.43 -1.78
CA ASN A 147 -12.88 -19.86 -1.61
C ASN A 147 -13.87 -18.68 -1.61
N ALA A 148 -13.46 -17.52 -1.11
CA ALA A 148 -14.27 -16.30 -1.11
C ALA A 148 -14.28 -15.58 -2.47
N GLY A 149 -13.39 -15.92 -3.40
CA GLY A 149 -13.18 -15.19 -4.65
C GLY A 149 -12.39 -13.89 -4.47
N LEU A 150 -11.54 -13.81 -3.45
CA LEU A 150 -10.62 -12.71 -3.18
C LEU A 150 -9.23 -13.08 -3.71
N ALA A 151 -8.55 -12.12 -4.33
CA ALA A 151 -7.15 -12.28 -4.65
C ALA A 151 -6.31 -12.24 -3.36
N PHE A 152 -5.26 -13.05 -3.28
CA PHE A 152 -4.43 -13.16 -2.09
C PHE A 152 -3.01 -12.70 -2.38
N GLY A 153 -2.46 -11.83 -1.55
CA GLY A 153 -1.07 -11.38 -1.61
C GLY A 153 -0.43 -11.36 -0.22
N THR A 154 0.86 -11.14 -0.20
CA THR A 154 1.64 -11.08 1.04
C THR A 154 2.48 -9.82 1.07
N TYR A 155 2.54 -9.18 2.23
CA TYR A 155 3.62 -8.26 2.57
C TYR A 155 4.82 -9.06 3.07
N HIS A 156 6.02 -8.67 2.68
CA HIS A 156 7.25 -9.25 3.19
C HIS A 156 8.30 -8.18 3.42
N SER A 157 8.79 -8.05 4.65
CA SER A 157 9.85 -7.09 4.92
C SER A 157 11.22 -7.60 4.45
N ILE A 158 11.91 -6.76 3.68
CA ILE A 158 13.33 -6.86 3.36
C ILE A 158 14.16 -6.59 4.61
N LEU A 159 13.71 -5.68 5.48
CA LEU A 159 14.29 -5.44 6.80
C LEU A 159 13.95 -6.59 7.75
N ASP A 160 14.97 -7.14 8.40
CA ASP A 160 14.82 -8.21 9.38
C ASP A 160 15.70 -7.93 10.60
N ARG A 161 15.08 -7.45 11.67
CA ARG A 161 15.77 -7.10 12.93
C ARG A 161 16.10 -8.33 13.78
N TYR A 162 15.60 -9.51 13.40
CA TYR A 162 15.88 -10.77 14.10
C TYR A 162 17.09 -11.49 13.49
N GLN A 163 17.23 -11.44 12.17
CA GLN A 163 18.25 -12.17 11.43
C GLN A 163 19.65 -11.49 11.54
N PRO A 164 20.69 -12.19 12.02
CA PRO A 164 21.99 -11.59 12.33
C PRO A 164 22.94 -11.32 11.16
N ASP A 165 22.71 -11.93 10.01
CA ASP A 165 23.34 -11.52 8.76
C ASP A 165 22.82 -10.14 8.27
N TYR A 166 21.60 -9.72 8.67
CA TYR A 166 21.00 -8.38 8.41
C TYR A 166 21.47 -7.29 9.39
N ASN A 167 22.74 -7.30 9.82
CA ASN A 167 23.21 -6.46 10.93
C ASN A 167 23.18 -4.94 10.66
N THR A 168 22.08 -4.28 11.00
CA THR A 168 21.97 -2.82 11.16
C THR A 168 22.10 -2.47 12.65
N ILE A 169 23.32 -2.10 13.06
CA ILE A 169 23.67 -1.80 14.47
C ILE A 169 22.87 -0.59 15.00
N ASP A 170 22.37 0.27 14.13
CA ASP A 170 21.84 1.61 14.42
C ASP A 170 20.30 1.68 14.58
N ALA A 171 19.54 0.73 14.05
CA ALA A 171 18.08 0.87 13.96
C ALA A 171 17.29 0.12 15.05
N GLN A 172 17.57 0.37 16.34
CA GLN A 172 16.83 -0.18 17.52
C GLN A 172 17.37 -1.50 18.11
N GLY A 173 18.65 -1.74 17.88
CA GLY A 173 19.46 -2.66 18.66
C GLY A 173 19.41 -4.07 18.12
N GLY A 174 20.49 -4.47 17.44
CA GLY A 174 21.04 -5.82 17.23
C GLY A 174 20.10 -6.99 16.86
N PRO A 175 20.64 -8.07 16.28
CA PRO A 175 19.84 -9.22 15.90
C PRO A 175 19.20 -9.94 17.09
N GLY A 176 18.18 -10.74 16.80
CA GLY A 176 17.45 -11.55 17.78
C GLY A 176 18.21 -12.80 18.25
N TYR A 177 19.25 -13.23 17.50
CA TYR A 177 20.19 -14.26 17.94
C TYR A 177 21.62 -13.98 17.48
N ALA A 178 22.60 -14.63 18.11
CA ALA A 178 24.02 -14.46 17.78
C ALA A 178 24.48 -15.40 16.66
N LEU A 179 25.35 -14.92 15.79
CA LEU A 179 26.09 -15.78 14.86
C LEU A 179 27.09 -16.67 15.63
N PRO A 180 27.45 -17.85 15.08
CA PRO A 180 28.56 -18.65 15.60
C PRO A 180 29.83 -17.83 15.80
N ALA A 181 30.61 -18.18 16.82
CA ALA A 181 31.86 -17.48 17.13
C ALA A 181 32.79 -17.41 15.89
N GLY A 182 33.27 -16.20 15.59
CA GLY A 182 34.14 -15.93 14.45
C GLY A 182 33.42 -15.72 13.10
N ARG A 183 32.09 -15.64 13.09
CA ARG A 183 31.32 -15.29 11.89
C ARG A 183 30.79 -13.86 11.97
N ASP A 184 31.14 -13.07 10.95
CA ASP A 184 30.64 -11.71 10.77
C ASP A 184 29.32 -11.69 9.96
N PRO A 185 28.42 -10.73 10.22
CA PRO A 185 27.22 -10.50 9.42
C PRO A 185 27.50 -10.34 7.92
N ASN A 186 26.64 -10.89 7.07
CA ASN A 186 26.83 -10.88 5.63
C ASN A 186 25.51 -10.78 4.87
N MET A 187 25.30 -9.65 4.19
CA MET A 187 24.07 -9.40 3.44
C MET A 187 23.79 -10.39 2.32
N ASP A 188 24.79 -11.01 1.68
CA ASP A 188 24.54 -11.99 0.61
C ASP A 188 23.87 -13.24 1.16
N ARG A 189 24.31 -13.72 2.33
CA ARG A 189 23.66 -14.84 3.03
C ARG A 189 22.24 -14.48 3.46
N TYR A 190 22.02 -13.25 3.90
CA TYR A 190 20.66 -12.77 4.19
C TYR A 190 19.78 -12.76 2.94
N VAL A 191 20.30 -12.27 1.81
CA VAL A 191 19.53 -12.24 0.55
C VAL A 191 19.17 -13.65 0.09
N GLU A 192 20.06 -14.63 0.23
CA GLU A 192 19.75 -16.04 -0.04
C GLU A 192 18.63 -16.55 0.89
N TYR A 193 18.75 -16.32 2.20
CA TYR A 193 17.70 -16.65 3.18
C TYR A 193 16.33 -16.04 2.80
N MET A 194 16.29 -14.75 2.46
CA MET A 194 15.07 -14.09 2.04
C MET A 194 14.52 -14.68 0.74
N ARG A 195 15.38 -14.96 -0.26
CA ARG A 195 14.95 -15.56 -1.53
C ARG A 195 14.36 -16.97 -1.34
N ASP A 196 14.88 -17.71 -0.38
CA ASP A 196 14.37 -19.03 -0.01
C ASP A 196 13.00 -18.92 0.67
N GLN A 197 12.80 -17.96 1.59
CA GLN A 197 11.48 -17.66 2.18
C GLN A 197 10.46 -17.23 1.12
N LEU A 198 10.85 -16.37 0.18
CA LEU A 198 9.95 -15.92 -0.89
C LEU A 198 9.55 -17.08 -1.82
N ARG A 199 10.49 -17.98 -2.16
CA ARG A 199 10.18 -19.19 -2.92
C ARG A 199 9.21 -20.08 -2.16
N GLU A 200 9.45 -20.29 -0.87
CA GLU A 200 8.57 -21.06 0.00
C GLU A 200 7.15 -20.49 -0.02
N ILE A 201 6.98 -19.18 0.17
CA ILE A 201 5.68 -18.51 0.16
C ILE A 201 4.98 -18.67 -1.20
N VAL A 202 5.67 -18.35 -2.30
CA VAL A 202 5.07 -18.38 -3.65
C VAL A 202 4.67 -19.81 -4.04
N THR A 203 5.50 -20.81 -3.70
CA THR A 203 5.25 -22.20 -4.08
C THR A 203 4.19 -22.89 -3.22
N LYS A 204 4.14 -22.61 -1.90
CA LYS A 204 3.16 -23.21 -0.98
C LYS A 204 1.79 -22.54 -1.06
N TYR A 205 1.75 -21.21 -1.15
CA TYR A 205 0.52 -20.44 -0.93
C TYR A 205 0.01 -19.71 -2.19
N GLY A 206 0.76 -19.79 -3.29
CA GLY A 206 0.39 -19.19 -4.56
C GLY A 206 -0.87 -19.80 -5.23
N PRO A 207 -1.33 -19.22 -6.35
CA PRO A 207 -0.76 -18.04 -7.01
C PRO A 207 -0.98 -16.77 -6.18
N LEU A 208 0.04 -15.90 -6.15
CA LEU A 208 -0.06 -14.63 -5.44
C LEU A 208 -0.50 -13.51 -6.38
N HIS A 209 -1.39 -12.68 -5.87
CA HIS A 209 -1.80 -11.43 -6.49
C HIS A 209 -0.65 -10.41 -6.48
N THR A 210 -0.05 -10.22 -5.30
CA THR A 210 0.97 -9.22 -5.03
C THR A 210 1.96 -9.73 -3.99
N MET A 211 3.24 -9.44 -4.19
CA MET A 211 4.27 -9.44 -3.17
C MET A 211 4.62 -7.98 -2.83
N TRP A 212 4.21 -7.53 -1.65
CA TRP A 212 4.36 -6.16 -1.19
C TRP A 212 5.60 -6.05 -0.30
N PHE A 213 6.69 -5.46 -0.79
CA PHE A 213 7.93 -5.32 -0.05
C PHE A 213 8.01 -4.05 0.78
N ASP A 214 8.87 -4.05 1.78
CA ASP A 214 9.17 -2.88 2.63
C ASP A 214 10.53 -3.03 3.32
N GLY A 215 11.13 -1.94 3.77
CA GLY A 215 12.42 -1.97 4.49
C GLY A 215 13.64 -1.76 3.61
N GLU A 216 13.44 -1.27 2.39
CA GLU A 216 14.47 -1.04 1.37
C GLU A 216 15.37 0.18 1.63
N TRP A 217 15.03 1.00 2.62
CA TRP A 217 15.76 2.23 2.98
C TRP A 217 17.11 1.95 3.65
N GLU A 218 17.30 0.77 4.23
CA GLU A 218 18.50 0.45 4.99
C GLU A 218 19.77 0.55 4.13
N LYS A 219 20.87 1.00 4.75
CA LYS A 219 22.15 1.21 4.04
C LYS A 219 22.66 -0.04 3.31
N PRO A 220 22.59 -1.25 3.90
CA PRO A 220 23.11 -2.46 3.25
C PRO A 220 22.27 -2.95 2.05
N TRP A 221 21.02 -2.49 1.92
CA TRP A 221 20.20 -2.75 0.73
C TRP A 221 20.63 -1.84 -0.41
N THR A 222 21.01 -2.38 -1.56
CA THR A 222 21.49 -1.57 -2.71
C THR A 222 20.46 -1.54 -3.84
N VAL A 223 20.65 -0.62 -4.78
CA VAL A 223 19.81 -0.53 -5.98
C VAL A 223 19.85 -1.83 -6.77
N GLU A 224 21.04 -2.42 -6.92
CA GLU A 224 21.27 -3.67 -7.64
C GLU A 224 20.51 -4.83 -6.98
N ARG A 225 20.53 -4.94 -5.65
CA ARG A 225 19.76 -5.96 -4.92
C ARG A 225 18.25 -5.83 -5.17
N GLY A 226 17.73 -4.61 -5.26
CA GLY A 226 16.33 -4.38 -5.58
C GLY A 226 15.95 -4.85 -6.99
N TRP A 227 16.81 -4.59 -7.98
CA TRP A 227 16.60 -5.08 -9.35
C TRP A 227 16.70 -6.60 -9.45
N ASP A 228 17.68 -7.19 -8.79
CA ASP A 228 17.86 -8.64 -8.74
C ASP A 228 16.69 -9.33 -8.01
N LEU A 229 16.17 -8.72 -6.95
CA LEU A 229 14.99 -9.21 -6.24
C LEU A 229 13.74 -9.16 -7.12
N LEU A 230 13.53 -8.07 -7.86
CA LEU A 230 12.41 -7.97 -8.81
C LEU A 230 12.55 -9.02 -9.93
N ARG A 231 13.76 -9.23 -10.47
CA ARG A 231 14.02 -10.28 -11.47
C ARG A 231 13.68 -11.66 -10.91
N TYR A 232 14.10 -11.92 -9.67
CA TYR A 232 13.79 -13.17 -8.99
C TYR A 232 12.29 -13.37 -8.78
N CYS A 233 11.54 -12.32 -8.42
CA CYS A 233 10.09 -12.40 -8.32
C CYS A 233 9.43 -12.76 -9.65
N ARG A 234 9.94 -12.23 -10.78
CA ARG A 234 9.47 -12.58 -12.13
C ARG A 234 9.77 -14.02 -12.52
N GLU A 235 10.90 -14.56 -12.06
CA GLU A 235 11.24 -15.99 -12.23
C GLU A 235 10.33 -16.91 -11.43
N LEU A 236 9.90 -16.48 -10.22
CA LEU A 236 9.00 -17.25 -9.37
C LEU A 236 7.56 -17.25 -9.91
N ASP A 237 7.03 -16.08 -10.24
CA ASP A 237 5.70 -15.92 -10.82
C ASP A 237 5.64 -14.66 -11.70
N PRO A 238 5.57 -14.79 -13.03
CA PRO A 238 5.51 -13.63 -13.93
C PRO A 238 4.20 -12.84 -13.83
N LYS A 239 3.16 -13.37 -13.18
CA LYS A 239 1.85 -12.70 -13.01
C LYS A 239 1.71 -11.97 -11.67
N MET A 240 2.62 -12.22 -10.73
CA MET A 240 2.60 -11.58 -9.42
C MET A 240 3.08 -10.13 -9.52
N LEU A 241 2.29 -9.19 -8.99
CA LEU A 241 2.70 -7.79 -8.93
C LEU A 241 3.65 -7.53 -7.76
N VAL A 242 4.53 -6.55 -7.92
CA VAL A 242 5.54 -6.15 -6.94
C VAL A 242 5.54 -4.63 -6.82
N ASN A 243 5.47 -4.11 -5.60
CA ASN A 243 5.46 -2.66 -5.36
C ASN A 243 6.85 -2.02 -5.55
N ASN A 244 6.88 -0.68 -5.64
CA ASN A 244 8.12 0.07 -5.83
C ASN A 244 9.09 0.11 -4.64
N ARG A 245 8.74 -0.56 -3.52
CA ARG A 245 9.59 -0.74 -2.35
C ARG A 245 10.47 -1.99 -2.41
N VAL A 246 10.45 -2.73 -3.51
CA VAL A 246 11.41 -3.84 -3.73
C VAL A 246 12.86 -3.32 -3.85
N GLY A 247 13.05 -2.04 -4.17
CA GLY A 247 14.37 -1.42 -4.26
C GLY A 247 14.35 0.09 -4.01
N LYS A 248 15.54 0.70 -4.07
CA LYS A 248 15.70 2.14 -3.85
C LYS A 248 15.22 2.94 -5.07
N GLY A 249 14.55 4.06 -4.82
CA GLY A 249 14.12 4.98 -5.89
C GLY A 249 12.81 5.74 -5.63
N ARG A 250 12.09 5.42 -4.54
CA ARG A 250 10.97 6.24 -4.04
C ARG A 250 11.45 7.32 -3.06
N GLU A 251 10.63 8.35 -2.84
CA GLU A 251 10.85 9.36 -1.81
C GLU A 251 9.72 9.43 -0.78
N GLY A 252 10.12 9.45 0.50
CA GLY A 252 9.27 9.77 1.64
C GLY A 252 7.98 8.95 1.72
N MET A 253 7.01 9.51 2.43
CA MET A 253 5.66 8.97 2.58
C MET A 253 4.80 9.17 1.33
N GLU A 254 5.23 10.07 0.42
CA GLU A 254 4.60 10.23 -0.88
C GLU A 254 4.69 8.96 -1.71
N GLY A 255 5.77 8.18 -1.51
CA GLY A 255 5.90 6.84 -2.08
C GLY A 255 5.96 6.82 -3.60
N VAL A 256 6.16 7.97 -4.24
CA VAL A 256 6.25 8.13 -5.69
C VAL A 256 7.66 7.78 -6.17
N THR A 257 7.74 7.06 -7.29
CA THR A 257 9.02 6.78 -7.95
C THR A 257 9.54 8.03 -8.66
N LYS A 258 10.82 8.38 -8.47
CA LYS A 258 11.46 9.47 -9.22
C LYS A 258 11.41 9.21 -10.72
N SER A 259 11.34 10.29 -11.50
CA SER A 259 11.48 10.23 -12.95
C SER A 259 12.74 9.44 -13.32
N GLY A 260 12.50 8.26 -13.88
CA GLY A 260 13.54 7.42 -14.43
C GLY A 260 14.10 6.29 -13.58
N PHE A 261 13.76 6.05 -12.29
CA PHE A 261 14.26 4.83 -11.61
C PHE A 261 13.67 4.48 -10.20
N ALA A 262 12.87 3.42 -10.13
CA ALA A 262 12.75 2.49 -8.98
C ALA A 262 12.21 1.15 -9.53
N PRO A 263 12.75 -0.02 -9.12
CA PRO A 263 12.15 -1.29 -9.50
C PRO A 263 10.75 -1.41 -8.89
N GLY A 264 9.81 -2.03 -9.62
CA GLY A 264 8.44 -2.31 -9.16
C GLY A 264 7.37 -1.79 -10.11
N ASP A 265 6.19 -2.39 -10.02
CA ASP A 265 5.10 -2.23 -10.99
C ASP A 265 4.20 -1.04 -10.68
N TYR A 266 4.14 -0.62 -9.42
CA TYR A 266 3.26 0.44 -8.96
C TYR A 266 3.84 1.18 -7.74
N ASP A 267 3.41 2.44 -7.57
CA ASP A 267 3.84 3.30 -6.46
C ASP A 267 3.01 3.12 -5.19
N THR A 268 3.55 3.48 -4.03
CA THR A 268 2.90 3.23 -2.72
C THR A 268 2.85 4.46 -1.80
N PRO A 269 2.02 5.47 -2.10
CA PRO A 269 1.74 6.54 -1.14
C PRO A 269 1.24 5.98 0.19
N GLU A 270 1.80 6.42 1.30
CA GLU A 270 1.52 5.86 2.63
C GLU A 270 0.91 6.92 3.54
N GLN A 271 -0.21 6.57 4.19
CA GLN A 271 -0.97 7.44 5.10
C GLN A 271 -1.49 8.74 4.44
N GLN A 272 -1.46 8.82 3.11
CA GLN A 272 -2.01 9.90 2.31
C GLN A 272 -2.56 9.38 0.98
N VAL A 273 -3.56 10.07 0.44
CA VAL A 273 -4.07 9.81 -0.91
C VAL A 273 -3.02 10.28 -1.93
N GLY A 274 -2.64 9.41 -2.87
CA GLY A 274 -1.73 9.74 -3.96
C GLY A 274 -2.26 10.84 -4.89
N ALA A 275 -1.36 11.53 -5.58
CA ALA A 275 -1.73 12.50 -6.60
C ALA A 275 -2.35 11.79 -7.83
N PHE A 276 -3.13 12.53 -8.64
CA PHE A 276 -3.66 12.01 -9.89
C PHE A 276 -2.52 11.55 -10.82
N ASN A 277 -2.53 10.28 -11.20
CA ASN A 277 -1.58 9.71 -12.15
C ASN A 277 -2.21 8.52 -12.88
N SER A 278 -2.45 8.69 -14.18
CA SER A 278 -3.02 7.64 -15.04
C SER A 278 -1.97 6.88 -15.86
N GLU A 279 -0.72 7.32 -15.82
CA GLU A 279 0.40 6.74 -16.59
C GLU A 279 1.13 5.65 -15.81
N ARG A 280 1.33 5.87 -14.50
CA ARG A 280 1.94 4.91 -13.59
C ARG A 280 0.93 4.46 -12.54
N PRO A 281 0.64 3.15 -12.42
CA PRO A 281 -0.27 2.66 -11.39
C PRO A 281 0.27 2.93 -9.98
N TRP A 282 -0.62 3.11 -9.02
CA TRP A 282 -0.25 3.38 -7.63
C TRP A 282 -1.32 2.93 -6.63
N GLU A 283 -0.90 2.65 -5.40
CA GLU A 283 -1.71 2.14 -4.31
C GLU A 283 -1.47 2.94 -3.04
N THR A 284 -2.49 3.65 -2.56
CA THR A 284 -2.42 4.24 -1.21
C THR A 284 -2.59 3.12 -0.18
N CYS A 285 -1.61 2.95 0.71
CA CYS A 285 -1.81 2.17 1.93
C CYS A 285 -2.19 3.11 3.09
N MET A 286 -3.25 2.76 3.82
CA MET A 286 -3.85 3.62 4.84
C MET A 286 -4.32 2.79 6.04
N THR A 287 -4.06 3.24 7.26
CA THR A 287 -4.62 2.63 8.48
C THR A 287 -6.10 2.98 8.63
N ILE A 288 -6.95 2.04 9.09
CA ILE A 288 -8.33 2.38 9.47
C ILE A 288 -8.40 3.10 10.82
N CYS A 289 -7.42 2.85 11.70
CA CYS A 289 -7.21 3.54 12.96
C CYS A 289 -5.99 4.47 12.88
N SER A 290 -5.17 4.58 13.94
CA SER A 290 -3.94 5.39 13.92
C SER A 290 -2.67 4.55 13.74
N GLN A 291 -2.72 3.27 14.09
CA GLN A 291 -1.60 2.32 14.02
C GLN A 291 -1.81 1.23 12.96
N TRP A 292 -0.73 0.59 12.48
CA TRP A 292 -0.84 -0.59 11.60
C TRP A 292 -1.27 -1.83 12.37
N ALA A 293 -0.53 -2.20 13.42
CA ALA A 293 -0.95 -3.27 14.32
C ALA A 293 -2.10 -2.85 15.25
N TRP A 294 -2.74 -3.83 15.89
CA TRP A 294 -3.77 -3.58 16.88
C TRP A 294 -3.25 -2.72 18.06
N LYS A 295 -4.07 -1.76 18.46
CA LYS A 295 -3.88 -0.92 19.64
C LYS A 295 -5.20 -0.80 20.38
N PRO A 296 -5.25 -1.05 21.70
CA PRO A 296 -6.47 -0.90 22.48
C PRO A 296 -6.94 0.55 22.46
N ASP A 297 -8.26 0.74 22.36
CA ASP A 297 -8.94 2.04 22.34
C ASP A 297 -8.40 3.02 21.28
N ASP A 298 -7.90 2.50 20.15
CA ASP A 298 -7.36 3.35 19.09
C ASP A 298 -8.46 4.20 18.42
N LYS A 299 -8.04 5.35 17.88
CA LYS A 299 -8.91 6.28 17.16
C LYS A 299 -9.24 5.70 15.79
N LEU A 300 -10.41 5.09 15.70
CA LEU A 300 -11.02 4.70 14.42
C LEU A 300 -11.35 5.96 13.62
N LYS A 301 -11.06 5.96 12.32
CA LYS A 301 -11.57 6.99 11.39
C LYS A 301 -13.10 7.04 11.45
N SER A 302 -13.77 7.99 10.80
CA SER A 302 -15.22 7.99 10.58
C SER A 302 -15.58 7.33 9.26
N LEU A 303 -16.86 6.97 9.06
CA LEU A 303 -17.32 6.43 7.77
C LEU A 303 -17.05 7.44 6.66
N LYS A 304 -17.32 8.72 6.90
CA LYS A 304 -17.04 9.80 5.96
C LYS A 304 -15.57 9.84 5.56
N GLU A 305 -14.65 9.82 6.53
CA GLU A 305 -13.21 9.80 6.23
C GLU A 305 -12.81 8.58 5.38
N CYS A 306 -13.38 7.39 5.66
CA CYS A 306 -13.08 6.19 4.89
C CYS A 306 -13.60 6.28 3.44
N ILE A 307 -14.81 6.81 3.24
CA ILE A 307 -15.39 7.01 1.90
C ILE A 307 -14.62 8.10 1.14
N ASP A 308 -14.30 9.22 1.79
CA ASP A 308 -13.52 10.31 1.19
C ASP A 308 -12.16 9.79 0.69
N ILE A 309 -11.46 8.96 1.48
CA ILE A 309 -10.19 8.35 1.08
C ILE A 309 -10.39 7.43 -0.12
N LEU A 310 -11.33 6.48 -0.06
CA LEU A 310 -11.60 5.53 -1.14
C LEU A 310 -11.93 6.22 -2.46
N VAL A 311 -12.83 7.20 -2.41
CA VAL A 311 -13.30 7.94 -3.58
C VAL A 311 -12.18 8.80 -4.17
N GLN A 312 -11.45 9.56 -3.35
CA GLN A 312 -10.33 10.37 -3.85
C GLN A 312 -9.20 9.51 -4.42
N THR A 313 -8.93 8.34 -3.82
CA THR A 313 -7.98 7.38 -4.38
C THR A 313 -8.43 6.89 -5.75
N ALA A 314 -9.69 6.48 -5.91
CA ALA A 314 -10.23 6.05 -7.20
C ALA A 314 -10.21 7.19 -8.24
N GLY A 315 -10.58 8.41 -7.84
CA GLY A 315 -10.54 9.60 -8.70
C GLY A 315 -9.12 10.05 -9.09
N GLY A 316 -8.12 9.74 -8.26
CA GLY A 316 -6.70 9.88 -8.58
C GLY A 316 -6.15 8.78 -9.49
N ASP A 317 -7.00 7.82 -9.89
CA ASP A 317 -6.70 6.64 -10.68
C ASP A 317 -5.86 5.57 -9.97
N GLY A 318 -5.83 5.59 -8.63
CA GLY A 318 -5.13 4.62 -7.79
C GLY A 318 -6.00 3.53 -7.18
N ASN A 319 -5.36 2.64 -6.43
CA ASN A 319 -6.00 1.65 -5.57
C ASN A 319 -5.85 2.02 -4.09
N LEU A 320 -6.81 1.63 -3.25
CA LEU A 320 -6.74 1.79 -1.80
C LEU A 320 -6.51 0.42 -1.15
N LEU A 321 -5.45 0.32 -0.35
CA LEU A 321 -5.15 -0.78 0.53
C LEU A 321 -5.39 -0.34 1.99
N LEU A 322 -6.58 -0.63 2.51
CA LEU A 322 -7.01 -0.18 3.84
C LEU A 322 -6.68 -1.24 4.88
N ASN A 323 -5.91 -0.86 5.89
CA ASN A 323 -5.38 -1.75 6.90
C ASN A 323 -6.33 -1.98 8.07
N VAL A 324 -6.37 -3.22 8.53
CA VAL A 324 -6.88 -3.64 9.84
C VAL A 324 -5.74 -4.19 10.72
N GLY A 325 -5.91 -4.04 12.03
CA GLY A 325 -5.02 -4.63 13.04
C GLY A 325 -5.80 -5.67 13.85
N PRO A 326 -5.65 -6.98 13.57
CA PRO A 326 -6.33 -8.02 14.34
C PRO A 326 -5.82 -8.09 15.79
N MET A 327 -6.73 -8.44 16.69
CA MET A 327 -6.50 -8.58 18.12
C MET A 327 -5.60 -9.79 18.44
N PRO A 328 -5.06 -9.90 19.67
CA PRO A 328 -4.21 -11.02 20.08
C PRO A 328 -4.91 -12.38 20.05
N ASP A 329 -6.25 -12.40 20.13
CA ASP A 329 -7.05 -13.61 20.06
C ASP A 329 -7.30 -14.08 18.61
N GLY A 330 -6.92 -13.30 17.60
CA GLY A 330 -7.09 -13.64 16.18
C GLY A 330 -8.35 -13.08 15.51
N ARG A 331 -9.18 -12.31 16.22
CA ARG A 331 -10.31 -11.60 15.60
C ARG A 331 -9.86 -10.26 15.04
N ILE A 332 -10.39 -9.86 13.88
CA ILE A 332 -10.34 -8.44 13.47
C ILE A 332 -11.15 -7.65 14.50
N GLU A 333 -10.62 -6.53 14.97
CA GLU A 333 -11.25 -5.74 16.03
C GLU A 333 -12.71 -5.39 15.64
N PRO A 334 -13.72 -5.68 16.49
CA PRO A 334 -15.13 -5.50 16.13
C PRO A 334 -15.50 -4.11 15.60
N ARG A 335 -14.93 -3.04 16.18
CA ARG A 335 -15.15 -1.66 15.69
C ARG A 335 -14.65 -1.45 14.26
N GLN A 336 -13.54 -2.10 13.89
CA GLN A 336 -13.01 -2.08 12.53
C GLN A 336 -13.94 -2.88 11.59
N VAL A 337 -14.45 -4.03 12.04
CA VAL A 337 -15.41 -4.84 11.28
C VAL A 337 -16.68 -4.05 10.99
N ASP A 338 -17.27 -3.39 12.00
CA ASP A 338 -18.48 -2.58 11.83
C ASP A 338 -18.27 -1.50 10.77
N ARG A 339 -17.14 -0.78 10.85
CA ARG A 339 -16.79 0.21 9.83
C ARG A 339 -16.66 -0.39 8.43
N LEU A 340 -15.97 -1.52 8.31
CA LEU A 340 -15.81 -2.18 7.02
C LEU A 340 -17.16 -2.61 6.44
N MET A 341 -18.12 -3.05 7.27
CA MET A 341 -19.47 -3.36 6.82
C MET A 341 -20.25 -2.11 6.39
N GLU A 342 -20.07 -0.97 7.08
CA GLU A 342 -20.64 0.32 6.65
C GLU A 342 -20.11 0.76 5.27
N ILE A 343 -18.81 0.61 5.04
CA ILE A 343 -18.17 0.86 3.73
C ILE A 343 -18.74 -0.09 2.67
N GLY A 344 -18.88 -1.38 3.01
CA GLY A 344 -19.47 -2.39 2.13
C GLY A 344 -20.93 -2.08 1.76
N ALA A 345 -21.73 -1.57 2.70
CA ALA A 345 -23.10 -1.14 2.43
C ALA A 345 -23.15 0.03 1.44
N TRP A 346 -22.25 1.00 1.57
CA TRP A 346 -22.12 2.09 0.60
C TRP A 346 -21.69 1.58 -0.78
N LEU A 347 -20.69 0.69 -0.84
CA LEU A 347 -20.20 0.09 -2.08
C LEU A 347 -21.23 -0.82 -2.77
N LYS A 348 -22.17 -1.41 -2.03
CA LYS A 348 -23.27 -2.16 -2.64
C LYS A 348 -24.18 -1.26 -3.48
N ALA A 349 -24.40 -0.02 -3.05
CA ALA A 349 -25.21 0.95 -3.76
C ALA A 349 -24.42 1.70 -4.85
N ASN A 350 -23.14 1.99 -4.60
CA ASN A 350 -22.34 2.90 -5.40
C ASN A 350 -21.13 2.25 -6.09
N GLY A 351 -20.93 0.94 -5.95
CA GLY A 351 -19.70 0.26 -6.38
C GLY A 351 -19.40 0.36 -7.88
N GLU A 352 -20.40 0.60 -8.72
CA GLU A 352 -20.20 0.84 -10.17
C GLU A 352 -19.42 2.12 -10.46
N SER A 353 -19.46 3.12 -9.58
CA SER A 353 -18.64 4.34 -9.70
C SER A 353 -17.21 4.14 -9.22
N ILE A 354 -16.86 2.99 -8.65
CA ILE A 354 -15.52 2.67 -8.18
C ILE A 354 -14.90 1.56 -9.05
N TYR A 355 -15.48 0.37 -9.05
CA TYR A 355 -14.86 -0.81 -9.64
C TYR A 355 -14.84 -0.78 -11.17
N GLY A 356 -13.69 -1.16 -11.75
CA GLY A 356 -13.50 -1.17 -13.20
C GLY A 356 -13.57 0.22 -13.87
N THR A 357 -13.53 1.29 -13.08
CA THR A 357 -13.41 2.67 -13.59
C THR A 357 -11.95 3.06 -13.76
N ARG A 358 -11.70 4.21 -14.39
CA ARG A 358 -10.45 4.98 -14.35
C ARG A 358 -10.69 6.33 -13.66
N GLY A 359 -9.68 6.91 -13.04
CA GLY A 359 -9.78 8.24 -12.42
C GLY A 359 -9.93 9.36 -13.46
N GLY A 360 -10.51 10.49 -13.04
CA GLY A 360 -10.83 11.61 -13.93
C GLY A 360 -12.16 11.44 -14.68
N PRO A 361 -12.48 12.35 -15.62
CA PRO A 361 -11.63 13.41 -16.15
C PRO A 361 -11.49 14.65 -15.24
N PHE A 362 -12.39 14.84 -14.28
CA PHE A 362 -12.26 15.86 -13.24
C PHE A 362 -11.40 15.31 -12.11
N ARG A 363 -10.18 15.83 -12.01
CA ARG A 363 -9.17 15.39 -11.04
C ARG A 363 -9.60 15.71 -9.60
N PRO A 364 -9.06 15.00 -8.60
CA PRO A 364 -9.30 15.33 -7.19
C PRO A 364 -9.03 16.80 -6.87
N ASP A 365 -9.98 17.41 -6.15
CA ASP A 365 -9.94 18.78 -5.64
C ASP A 365 -10.81 18.85 -4.36
N LYS A 366 -10.90 20.02 -3.71
CA LYS A 366 -11.59 20.20 -2.42
C LYS A 366 -13.05 19.76 -2.43
N TRP A 367 -13.76 19.92 -3.54
CA TRP A 367 -15.17 19.55 -3.67
C TRP A 367 -15.38 18.05 -3.84
N GLY A 368 -14.35 17.31 -4.28
CA GLY A 368 -14.46 15.90 -4.64
C GLY A 368 -13.61 15.53 -5.85
N CYS A 369 -14.09 14.59 -6.67
CA CYS A 369 -13.37 14.10 -7.84
C CYS A 369 -14.32 13.45 -8.85
N SER A 370 -13.77 12.78 -9.86
CA SER A 370 -14.55 11.90 -10.73
C SER A 370 -13.82 10.63 -11.08
N THR A 371 -14.61 9.62 -11.43
CA THR A 371 -14.18 8.40 -12.11
C THR A 371 -14.97 8.26 -13.40
N HIS A 372 -14.50 7.39 -14.30
CA HIS A 372 -15.18 7.14 -15.56
C HIS A 372 -15.03 5.70 -16.03
N LYS A 373 -16.02 5.24 -16.77
CA LYS A 373 -16.03 3.95 -17.46
C LYS A 373 -16.81 4.11 -18.76
N GLU A 374 -16.17 3.78 -19.88
CA GLU A 374 -16.77 3.94 -21.21
C GLU A 374 -17.28 5.39 -21.39
N ASN A 375 -18.55 5.57 -21.79
CA ASN A 375 -19.17 6.88 -21.97
C ASN A 375 -19.82 7.44 -20.69
N THR A 376 -19.48 6.92 -19.52
CA THR A 376 -20.08 7.33 -18.24
C THR A 376 -19.03 7.96 -17.34
N ILE A 377 -19.32 9.15 -16.83
CA ILE A 377 -18.53 9.82 -15.78
C ILE A 377 -19.35 9.83 -14.51
N TYR A 378 -18.74 9.40 -13.40
CA TYR A 378 -19.28 9.53 -12.05
C TYR A 378 -18.57 10.68 -11.36
N VAL A 379 -19.29 11.76 -11.10
CA VAL A 379 -18.78 12.93 -10.37
C VAL A 379 -19.14 12.76 -8.91
N HIS A 380 -18.13 12.53 -8.08
CA HIS A 380 -18.26 12.36 -6.65
C HIS A 380 -18.08 13.70 -5.95
N VAL A 381 -19.15 14.21 -5.34
CA VAL A 381 -19.13 15.50 -4.63
C VAL A 381 -19.14 15.23 -3.13
N LEU A 382 -17.95 15.28 -2.54
CA LEU A 382 -17.67 14.98 -1.14
C LEU A 382 -17.87 16.18 -0.22
N ASP A 383 -17.68 17.38 -0.77
CA ASP A 383 -17.97 18.66 -0.12
C ASP A 383 -18.73 19.55 -1.10
N TRP A 384 -20.02 19.72 -0.86
CA TRP A 384 -20.91 20.37 -1.82
C TRP A 384 -20.78 21.91 -1.72
N PRO A 385 -20.44 22.61 -2.82
CA PRO A 385 -20.35 24.07 -2.84
C PRO A 385 -21.73 24.73 -2.68
N GLU A 386 -21.83 25.88 -1.99
CA GLU A 386 -23.09 26.45 -1.49
C GLU A 386 -24.33 26.28 -2.42
N LYS A 387 -24.24 26.77 -3.66
CA LYS A 387 -25.38 26.78 -4.61
C LYS A 387 -25.27 25.73 -5.69
N GLU A 388 -24.15 25.67 -6.39
CA GLU A 388 -23.98 24.88 -7.61
C GLU A 388 -22.57 24.34 -7.75
N LEU A 389 -22.43 23.19 -8.39
CA LEU A 389 -21.14 22.61 -8.74
C LEU A 389 -20.72 23.12 -10.11
N GLN A 390 -19.55 23.75 -10.16
CA GLN A 390 -18.92 24.16 -11.41
C GLN A 390 -17.77 23.20 -11.73
N LEU A 391 -17.89 22.48 -12.83
CA LEU A 391 -16.87 21.59 -13.35
C LEU A 391 -16.13 22.26 -14.53
N PRO A 392 -14.85 21.92 -14.75
CA PRO A 392 -14.10 22.33 -15.93
C PRO A 392 -14.78 21.95 -17.25
N LYS A 393 -14.39 22.63 -18.33
CA LYS A 393 -14.80 22.26 -19.69
C LYS A 393 -14.40 20.82 -20.00
N LEU A 394 -15.32 20.09 -20.62
CA LEU A 394 -15.11 18.76 -21.17
C LEU A 394 -15.22 18.82 -22.70
N ASP A 395 -14.26 18.23 -23.40
CA ASP A 395 -14.27 18.12 -24.87
C ASP A 395 -15.14 16.92 -25.33
N ALA A 396 -16.35 16.81 -24.78
CA ALA A 396 -17.37 15.83 -25.13
C ALA A 396 -18.77 16.37 -24.78
N THR A 397 -19.81 15.95 -25.51
CA THR A 397 -21.19 16.38 -25.23
C THR A 397 -21.83 15.52 -24.14
N ILE A 398 -22.38 16.18 -23.11
CA ILE A 398 -23.18 15.50 -22.07
C ILE A 398 -24.62 15.37 -22.56
N GLN A 399 -25.09 14.13 -22.67
CA GLN A 399 -26.47 13.83 -23.04
C GLN A 399 -27.44 13.91 -21.87
N SER A 400 -27.00 13.47 -20.68
CA SER A 400 -27.83 13.48 -19.48
C SER A 400 -26.99 13.56 -18.21
N ALA A 401 -27.56 14.18 -17.17
CA ALA A 401 -27.06 14.14 -15.80
C ALA A 401 -28.15 13.59 -14.87
N ALA A 402 -27.79 12.62 -14.04
CA ALA A 402 -28.68 12.06 -13.02
C ALA A 402 -27.91 11.74 -11.74
N LEU A 403 -28.60 11.59 -10.62
CA LEU A 403 -28.03 10.95 -9.43
C LEU A 403 -27.97 9.42 -9.63
N VAL A 404 -27.23 8.71 -8.78
CA VAL A 404 -27.11 7.24 -8.83
C VAL A 404 -28.47 6.54 -8.66
N ASP A 405 -29.44 7.17 -7.98
CA ASP A 405 -30.82 6.66 -7.87
C ASP A 405 -31.69 6.90 -9.12
N GLY A 406 -31.12 7.51 -10.18
CA GLY A 406 -31.80 7.80 -11.44
C GLY A 406 -32.49 9.17 -11.50
N SER A 407 -32.47 9.95 -10.42
CA SER A 407 -33.11 11.27 -10.38
C SER A 407 -32.40 12.26 -11.27
N LEU A 408 -33.13 13.00 -12.09
CA LEU A 408 -32.55 13.98 -13.00
C LEU A 408 -31.85 15.11 -12.24
N VAL A 409 -30.67 15.49 -12.74
CA VAL A 409 -29.89 16.64 -12.26
C VAL A 409 -30.02 17.74 -13.28
N GLN A 410 -30.34 18.95 -12.83
CA GLN A 410 -30.30 20.12 -13.70
C GLN A 410 -28.85 20.43 -14.03
N PHE A 411 -28.52 20.51 -15.32
CA PHE A 411 -27.18 20.86 -15.77
C PHE A 411 -27.19 21.78 -17.00
N GLU A 412 -26.15 22.58 -17.12
CA GLU A 412 -25.84 23.40 -18.30
C GLU A 412 -24.39 23.14 -18.72
N GLN A 413 -24.17 22.90 -20.01
CA GLN A 413 -22.83 22.76 -20.58
C GLN A 413 -22.60 23.89 -21.59
N ASP A 414 -21.54 24.67 -21.40
CA ASP A 414 -21.17 25.78 -22.27
C ASP A 414 -19.66 25.82 -22.55
N ALA A 415 -19.18 26.91 -23.16
CA ALA A 415 -17.76 27.09 -23.48
C ALA A 415 -16.84 27.22 -22.25
N ASN A 416 -17.40 27.56 -21.08
CA ASN A 416 -16.66 27.80 -19.84
C ASN A 416 -16.63 26.56 -18.94
N GLY A 417 -17.58 25.64 -19.07
CA GLY A 417 -17.61 24.42 -18.26
C GLY A 417 -18.98 23.77 -18.19
N ILE A 418 -19.19 23.04 -17.09
CA ILE A 418 -20.44 22.35 -16.81
C ILE A 418 -20.92 22.80 -15.44
N ARG A 419 -22.15 23.30 -15.38
CA ARG A 419 -22.85 23.70 -14.15
C ARG A 419 -23.83 22.61 -13.77
N CYS A 420 -23.78 22.09 -12.55
CA CYS A 420 -24.74 21.12 -12.02
C CYS A 420 -25.42 21.64 -10.76
N VAL A 421 -26.74 21.46 -10.67
CA VAL A 421 -27.55 21.86 -9.51
C VAL A 421 -28.29 20.65 -8.95
N VAL A 422 -28.03 20.35 -7.68
CA VAL A 422 -28.74 19.31 -6.92
C VAL A 422 -29.38 19.96 -5.69
N PRO A 423 -30.71 19.83 -5.48
CA PRO A 423 -31.38 20.33 -4.28
C PRO A 423 -30.82 19.75 -2.98
N ASN A 424 -30.80 20.54 -1.89
CA ASN A 424 -30.19 20.15 -0.61
C ASN A 424 -30.74 18.83 -0.04
N ASP A 425 -32.05 18.61 -0.16
CA ASP A 425 -32.76 17.41 0.30
C ASP A 425 -32.47 16.15 -0.54
N ARG A 426 -31.78 16.31 -1.67
CA ARG A 426 -31.35 15.24 -2.57
C ARG A 426 -29.83 14.99 -2.52
N ARG A 427 -29.09 15.79 -1.74
CA ARG A 427 -27.64 15.61 -1.54
C ARG A 427 -27.40 14.53 -0.49
N ASN A 428 -26.37 13.73 -0.71
CA ASN A 428 -25.87 12.79 0.29
C ASN A 428 -24.62 13.40 0.95
N PRO A 429 -24.61 13.56 2.29
CA PRO A 429 -23.49 14.18 3.01
C PRO A 429 -22.22 13.31 3.06
N LEU A 430 -22.31 12.02 2.71
CA LEU A 430 -21.13 11.16 2.54
C LEU A 430 -20.51 11.35 1.16
N ASP A 431 -21.35 11.26 0.11
CA ASP A 431 -20.93 11.43 -1.27
C ASP A 431 -22.16 11.62 -2.17
N THR A 432 -22.31 12.80 -2.77
CA THR A 432 -23.33 13.03 -3.79
C THR A 432 -22.76 12.70 -5.16
N ILE A 433 -23.21 11.59 -5.74
CA ILE A 433 -22.68 11.09 -7.01
C ILE A 433 -23.61 11.50 -8.16
N ILE A 434 -23.08 12.32 -9.08
CA ILE A 434 -23.74 12.69 -10.33
C ILE A 434 -23.20 11.80 -11.46
N VAL A 435 -24.08 11.09 -12.12
CA VAL A 435 -23.80 10.27 -13.30
C VAL A 435 -24.03 11.11 -14.54
N LEU A 436 -22.95 11.45 -15.25
CA LEU A 436 -22.98 12.09 -16.55
C LEU A 436 -22.84 11.02 -17.64
N LYS A 437 -23.78 11.00 -18.60
CA LYS A 437 -23.68 10.17 -19.80
C LYS A 437 -23.24 11.01 -20.98
N LEU A 438 -22.15 10.61 -21.61
CA LEU A 438 -21.63 11.25 -22.81
C LEU A 438 -22.30 10.69 -24.06
N SER A 439 -22.39 11.50 -25.10
CA SER A 439 -22.78 11.02 -26.42
C SER A 439 -21.83 9.94 -26.92
N ALA A 440 -22.39 8.88 -27.49
CA ALA A 440 -21.58 7.94 -28.28
C ALA A 440 -20.95 8.72 -29.45
N GLU A 441 -19.64 8.52 -29.65
CA GLU A 441 -18.92 9.04 -30.82
C GLU A 441 -19.39 8.39 -32.13
#